data_AF-A0A4R5XBT8-F1
#
_entry.id   AF-A0A4R5XBT8-F1
#
_cell.length_a   1.000
_cell.length_b   1.000
_cell.length_c   1.000
_cell.angle_alpha   90.00
_cell.angle_beta   90.00
_cell.angle_gamma   90.00
#
_symmetry.space_group_name_H-M   'P 1'
#
loop_
_entity.id
_entity.type
_entity.pdbx_description
1 polymer ?
#
loop_
_entity_poly.entity_id
_entity_poly.type
_entity_poly.pdbx_seq_one_letter_code
_entity_poly.pdbx_strand_id
1 'polypeptide(L)'
;MAPQPDKGPEPGPDAGIDELQADIERTRAELGETVGALTEKLDVKGRAQQKVADTKDAVSQRSHGAIETVRTKPAIPVGAIVAIVATVGVLIWLRRRN
;
A
#
# COMPACT_ATOMS: atom_id res chain seq x y z
N MET A 1 -22.51 6.44 -0.77
CA MET A 1 -23.30 5.62 -1.71
C MET A 1 -22.39 5.35 -2.89
N ALA A 2 -21.83 4.15 -3.03
CA ALA A 2 -21.11 3.82 -4.27
C ALA A 2 -22.14 3.82 -5.41
N PRO A 3 -21.80 4.31 -6.61
CA PRO A 3 -22.68 4.16 -7.76
C PRO A 3 -22.94 2.66 -7.95
N GLN A 4 -24.21 2.25 -7.86
CA GLN A 4 -24.54 0.88 -8.21
C GLN A 4 -24.36 0.78 -9.72
N PRO A 5 -23.54 -0.17 -10.22
CA PRO A 5 -23.47 -0.41 -11.65
C PRO A 5 -24.88 -0.69 -12.15
N ASP A 6 -25.20 -0.15 -13.33
CA ASP A 6 -26.50 -0.29 -13.96
C ASP A 6 -26.71 -1.77 -14.30
N LYS A 7 -27.35 -2.50 -13.38
CA LYS A 7 -27.69 -3.90 -13.56
C LYS A 7 -28.82 -3.91 -14.57
N GLY A 8 -28.48 -4.23 -15.81
CA GLY A 8 -29.47 -4.48 -16.85
C GLY A 8 -30.52 -5.51 -16.37
N PRO A 9 -31.69 -5.57 -17.01
CA PRO A 9 -32.77 -6.47 -16.61
C PRO A 9 -32.25 -7.91 -16.52
N GLU A 10 -32.49 -8.58 -15.38
CA GLU A 10 -32.14 -9.99 -15.26
C GLU A 10 -33.00 -10.82 -16.22
N PRO A 11 -32.42 -11.84 -16.87
CA PRO A 11 -33.16 -12.74 -17.74
C PRO A 11 -34.31 -13.43 -16.98
N GLY A 12 -35.50 -13.43 -17.57
CA GLY A 12 -36.68 -14.09 -17.01
C GLY A 12 -36.66 -15.62 -17.18
N PRO A 13 -37.64 -16.34 -16.61
CA PRO A 13 -37.72 -17.80 -16.70
C PRO A 13 -37.81 -18.37 -18.13
N ASP A 14 -38.26 -17.56 -19.08
CA ASP A 14 -38.42 -17.92 -20.49
C ASP A 14 -37.22 -17.47 -21.37
N ALA A 15 -36.13 -16.98 -20.75
CA ALA A 15 -34.96 -16.48 -21.45
C ALA A 15 -34.25 -17.58 -22.25
N GLY A 16 -33.76 -17.20 -23.44
CA GLY A 16 -32.99 -18.10 -24.29
C GLY A 16 -31.60 -18.40 -23.72
N ILE A 17 -31.00 -19.50 -24.18
CA ILE A 17 -29.62 -19.89 -23.77
C ILE A 17 -28.62 -18.76 -24.04
N ASP A 18 -28.75 -18.07 -25.18
CA ASP A 18 -27.83 -16.99 -25.56
C ASP A 18 -27.92 -15.79 -24.62
N GLU A 19 -29.14 -15.45 -24.15
CA GLU A 19 -29.37 -14.37 -23.20
C GLU A 19 -28.77 -14.71 -21.82
N LEU A 20 -28.93 -15.96 -21.38
CA LEU A 20 -28.33 -16.45 -20.13
C LEU A 20 -26.79 -16.46 -20.20
N GLN A 21 -26.21 -16.83 -21.34
CA GLN A 21 -24.75 -16.78 -21.52
C GLN A 21 -24.23 -15.33 -21.45
N ALA A 22 -24.88 -14.40 -22.15
CA ALA A 22 -24.49 -12.99 -22.13
C ALA A 22 -24.56 -12.39 -20.71
N ASP A 23 -25.58 -12.76 -19.93
CA ASP A 23 -25.73 -12.34 -18.54
C ASP A 23 -24.62 -12.88 -17.62
N ILE A 24 -24.27 -14.17 -17.79
CA ILE A 24 -23.17 -14.80 -17.05
C ILE A 24 -21.84 -14.13 -17.39
N GLU A 25 -21.58 -13.84 -18.66
CA GLU A 25 -20.36 -13.15 -19.09
C GLU A 25 -20.26 -11.75 -18.49
N ARG A 26 -21.37 -10.98 -18.54
CA ARG A 26 -21.46 -9.65 -17.92
C ARG A 26 -21.16 -9.73 -16.42
N THR A 27 -21.84 -10.63 -15.70
CA THR A 27 -21.66 -10.80 -14.26
C THR A 27 -20.23 -11.23 -13.90
N ARG A 28 -19.61 -12.10 -14.71
CA ARG A 28 -18.19 -12.46 -14.53
C ARG A 28 -17.26 -11.27 -14.72
N ALA A 29 -17.52 -10.42 -15.70
CA ALA A 29 -16.73 -9.20 -15.91
C ALA A 29 -16.83 -8.25 -14.72
N GLU A 30 -18.05 -8.00 -14.21
CA GLU A 30 -18.29 -7.14 -13.03
C GLU A 30 -17.62 -7.68 -11.76
N LEU A 31 -17.70 -8.99 -11.53
CA LEU A 31 -17.00 -9.64 -10.42
C LEU A 31 -15.48 -9.57 -10.60
N GLY A 32 -14.98 -9.73 -11.82
CA GLY A 32 -13.57 -9.56 -12.16
C GLY A 32 -13.05 -8.15 -11.84
N GLU A 33 -13.80 -7.11 -12.22
CA GLU A 33 -13.49 -5.71 -11.89
C GLU A 33 -13.47 -5.49 -10.37
N THR A 34 -14.48 -6.01 -9.67
CA THR A 34 -14.58 -5.87 -8.21
C THR A 34 -13.42 -6.57 -7.48
N VAL A 35 -13.05 -7.77 -7.92
CA VAL A 35 -11.90 -8.51 -7.40
C VAL A 35 -10.61 -7.74 -7.68
N GLY A 36 -10.43 -7.20 -8.88
CA GLY A 36 -9.30 -6.35 -9.23
C GLY A 36 -9.17 -5.13 -8.30
N ALA A 37 -10.26 -4.40 -8.11
CA ALA A 37 -10.30 -3.24 -7.21
C ALA A 37 -10.06 -3.62 -5.74
N LEU A 38 -10.50 -4.80 -5.30
CA LEU A 38 -10.23 -5.29 -3.96
C LEU A 38 -8.76 -5.73 -3.80
N THR A 39 -8.18 -6.40 -4.79
CA THR A 39 -6.76 -6.74 -4.81
C THR A 39 -5.90 -5.49 -4.77
N GLU A 40 -6.25 -4.44 -5.52
CA GLU A 40 -5.55 -3.16 -5.48
C GLU A 40 -5.64 -2.51 -4.09
N LYS A 41 -6.81 -2.54 -3.44
CA LYS A 41 -6.98 -2.03 -2.07
C LYS A 41 -6.19 -2.85 -1.04
N LEU A 42 -6.09 -4.16 -1.23
CA LEU A 42 -5.38 -5.08 -0.35
C LEU A 42 -3.86 -5.16 -0.64
N ASP A 43 -3.36 -4.53 -1.71
CA ASP A 43 -1.93 -4.38 -1.94
C ASP A 43 -1.30 -3.34 -1.00
N VAL A 44 -1.16 -3.76 0.26
CA VAL A 44 -0.44 -3.02 1.29
C VAL A 44 1.07 -3.13 1.13
N LYS A 45 1.54 -4.20 0.48
CA LYS A 45 2.97 -4.48 0.31
C LYS A 45 3.58 -3.55 -0.72
N GLY A 46 2.96 -3.39 -1.89
CA GLY A 46 3.39 -2.43 -2.90
C GLY A 46 3.41 -1.01 -2.35
N ARG A 47 2.33 -0.58 -1.69
CA ARG A 47 2.24 0.75 -1.03
C ARG A 47 3.28 0.96 0.07
N ALA A 48 3.58 -0.08 0.86
CA ALA A 48 4.62 0.00 1.88
C ALA A 48 6.01 0.13 1.25
N GLN A 49 6.31 -0.63 0.20
CA GLN A 49 7.59 -0.55 -0.50
C GLN A 49 7.80 0.82 -1.14
N GLN A 50 6.75 1.38 -1.77
CA GLN A 50 6.82 2.70 -2.39
C GLN A 50 7.05 3.80 -1.33
N LYS A 51 6.32 3.77 -0.21
CA LYS A 51 6.57 4.70 0.91
C LYS A 51 7.97 4.57 1.49
N VAL A 52 8.53 3.37 1.55
CA VAL A 52 9.92 3.16 2.01
C VAL A 52 10.91 3.76 1.02
N ALA A 53 10.70 3.59 -0.29
CA ALA A 53 11.53 4.21 -1.31
C ALA A 53 11.50 5.75 -1.22
N ASP A 54 10.30 6.34 -1.16
CA ASP A 54 10.12 7.79 -1.04
C ASP A 54 10.78 8.33 0.25
N THR A 55 10.65 7.61 1.37
CA THR A 55 11.25 7.99 2.65
C THR A 55 12.78 7.86 2.59
N LYS A 56 13.31 6.82 1.94
CA LYS A 56 14.75 6.63 1.77
C LYS A 56 15.37 7.76 0.98
N ASP A 57 14.72 8.21 -0.11
CA ASP A 57 15.22 9.30 -0.92
C ASP A 57 15.19 10.64 -0.16
N ALA A 58 14.12 10.91 0.59
CA ALA A 58 14.02 12.08 1.45
C ALA A 58 15.07 12.09 2.57
N VAL A 59 15.36 10.92 3.17
CA VAL A 59 16.40 10.77 4.20
C VAL A 59 17.80 10.87 3.60
N SER A 60 18.02 10.32 2.40
CA SER A 60 19.31 10.41 1.68
C SER A 60 19.66 11.87 1.39
N GLN A 61 18.70 12.67 0.90
CA GLN A 61 18.91 14.10 0.68
C GLN A 61 19.23 14.86 1.98
N ARG A 62 18.48 14.59 3.06
CA ARG A 62 18.72 15.25 4.36
C ARG A 62 20.02 14.82 5.04
N SER A 63 20.43 13.58 4.85
CA SER A 63 21.66 13.05 5.44
C SER A 63 22.92 13.63 4.80
N HIS A 64 22.90 13.99 3.51
CA HIS A 64 24.03 14.66 2.88
C HIS A 64 24.40 15.98 3.60
N GLY A 65 23.41 16.77 4.03
CA GLY A 65 23.67 17.98 4.83
C GLY A 65 24.05 17.70 6.30
N ALA A 66 23.56 16.62 6.88
CA ALA A 66 23.87 16.25 8.28
C ALA A 66 25.27 15.63 8.43
N ILE A 67 25.73 14.86 7.44
CA ILE A 67 27.06 14.23 7.44
C ILE A 67 28.17 15.29 7.41
N GLU A 68 27.96 16.39 6.69
CA GLU A 68 28.89 17.52 6.63
C GLU A 68 29.01 18.23 7.99
N THR A 69 27.92 18.29 8.75
CA THR A 69 27.88 18.87 10.10
C THR A 69 28.63 18.01 11.12
N VAL A 70 28.54 16.67 11.02
CA VAL A 70 29.29 15.74 11.88
C VAL A 70 30.79 15.80 11.58
N ARG A 71 31.15 15.98 10.30
CA ARG A 71 32.55 16.10 9.87
C ARG A 71 33.20 17.40 10.34
N THR A 72 32.44 18.48 10.49
CA THR A 72 32.92 19.79 10.94
C THR A 72 32.88 19.99 12.45
N LYS A 73 32.09 19.22 13.20
CA LYS A 73 32.04 19.26 14.68
C LYS A 73 31.99 17.84 15.28
N PRO A 74 33.12 17.25 15.71
CA PRO A 74 33.19 15.89 16.28
C PRO A 74 32.67 15.78 17.73
N ALA A 75 31.70 16.61 18.14
CA ALA A 75 31.27 16.74 19.53
C ALA A 75 30.20 15.72 19.98
N ILE A 76 29.82 14.74 19.14
CA ILE A 76 28.79 13.75 19.51
C ILE A 76 29.46 12.52 20.14
N PRO A 77 29.25 12.26 21.45
CA PRO A 77 29.80 11.07 22.10
C PRO A 77 29.13 9.81 21.54
N VAL A 78 29.92 8.76 21.30
CA VAL A 78 29.49 7.47 20.71
C VAL A 78 28.26 6.87 21.43
N GLY A 79 28.11 7.10 22.73
CA GLY A 79 26.95 6.63 23.51
C GLY A 79 25.60 7.22 23.07
N ALA A 80 25.58 8.44 22.53
CA ALA A 80 24.34 9.07 22.06
C ALA A 80 23.78 8.39 20.80
N ILE A 81 24.65 7.89 19.91
CA ILE A 81 24.25 7.20 18.67
C ILE A 81 23.62 5.85 19.00
N VAL A 82 24.24 5.09 19.91
CA VAL A 82 23.74 3.76 20.32
C VAL A 82 22.35 3.86 20.96
N ALA A 83 22.11 4.87 21.79
CA ALA A 83 20.79 5.09 22.40
C ALA A 83 19.69 5.40 21.35
N ILE A 84 20.00 6.16 20.31
CA ILE A 84 19.06 6.46 19.22
C ILE A 84 18.75 5.19 18.42
N VAL A 85 19.76 4.40 18.07
CA VAL A 85 19.55 3.14 17.33
C VAL A 85 18.70 2.16 18.15
N ALA A 86 18.97 2.05 19.45
CA ALA A 86 18.22 1.17 20.34
C ALA A 86 16.75 1.59 20.45
N THR A 87 16.47 2.89 20.62
CA THR A 87 15.09 3.39 20.72
C THR A 87 14.30 3.20 19.42
N VAL A 88 14.92 3.44 18.27
CA VAL A 88 14.29 3.16 16.95
C VAL A 88 14.02 1.66 16.78
N GLY A 89 14.98 0.80 17.14
CA GLY A 89 14.82 -0.64 17.07
C GLY A 89 13.66 -1.15 17.94
N VAL A 90 13.55 -0.65 19.18
CA VAL A 90 12.45 -0.94 20.09
C VAL A 90 11.12 -0.48 19.51
N LEU A 91 11.05 0.74 18.97
CA LEU A 91 9.81 1.29 18.42
C LEU A 91 9.32 0.49 17.20
N ILE A 92 10.22 0.03 16.33
CA ILE A 92 9.90 -0.88 15.22
C ILE A 92 9.39 -2.23 15.75
N TRP A 93 10.02 -2.78 16.79
CA TRP A 93 9.59 -4.05 17.39
C TRP A 93 8.19 -3.96 18.01
N LEU A 94 7.88 -2.89 18.76
CA LEU A 94 6.54 -2.67 19.31
C LEU A 94 5.49 -2.52 18.20
N ARG A 95 5.82 -1.82 17.11
CA ARG A 95 4.90 -1.60 15.99
C ARG A 95 4.65 -2.86 15.14
N ARG A 96 5.55 -3.85 15.21
CA ARG A 96 5.38 -5.15 14.56
C ARG A 96 4.61 -6.15 15.44
N ARG A 97 4.57 -5.92 16.76
CA ARG A 97 3.89 -6.78 17.74
C ARG A 97 2.42 -6.41 17.95
N ASN A 98 2.06 -5.15 17.74
CA ASN A 98 0.68 -4.65 17.73
C ASN A 98 0.07 -4.74 16.33
#